data_AF-A0A537HN81-F1
#
_entry.id   AF-A0A537HN81-F1
#
_cell.length_a   1.000
_cell.length_b   1.000
_cell.length_c   1.000
_cell.angle_alpha   90.00
_cell.angle_beta   90.00
_cell.angle_gamma   90.00
#
_symmetry.space_group_name_H-M   'P 1'
#
loop_
_entity.id
_entity.type
_entity.pdbx_description
1 polymer ?
#
loop_
_entity_poly.entity_id
_entity_poly.type
_entity_poly.pdbx_seq_one_letter_code
_entity_poly.pdbx_strand_id
1 'polypeptide(L)'
;STVDATIVVLMPQLGDEVQAFKAGFAEIGDLFVINKSDLVNPAKTIYNIASGLQEKDGWRPPVLKTVAVKGTGVPAVVDAIEKFQKHLDTARLRQKRLSKRIQSELVDAAFSDFYHQTVKRLGDQKELDALVGRVVKRELDPETAASRLVEIISKLGDHS
;
A
#
# COMPACT_ATOMS: atom_id res chain seq x y z
N SER A 1 -0.62 6.58 -0.60
CA SER A 1 -2.08 6.75 -0.84
C SER A 1 -2.45 8.20 -0.50
N THR A 2 -3.07 8.92 -1.44
CA THR A 2 -3.36 10.37 -1.36
C THR A 2 -4.70 10.71 -0.71
N VAL A 3 -5.42 9.74 -0.15
CA VAL A 3 -6.78 9.90 0.39
C VAL A 3 -6.83 9.78 1.91
N ASP A 4 -7.79 10.44 2.54
CA ASP A 4 -8.03 10.36 3.99
C ASP A 4 -8.79 9.10 4.41
N ALA A 5 -9.62 8.55 3.50
CA ALA A 5 -10.44 7.36 3.73
C ALA A 5 -10.36 6.40 2.55
N THR A 6 -10.15 5.12 2.83
CA THR A 6 -10.18 4.04 1.83
C THR A 6 -11.44 3.20 2.01
N ILE A 7 -12.26 3.12 0.96
CA ILE A 7 -13.49 2.33 0.94
C ILE A 7 -13.28 1.12 0.03
N VAL A 8 -13.43 -0.08 0.58
CA VAL A 8 -13.31 -1.33 -0.16
C VAL A 8 -14.70 -1.80 -0.55
N VAL A 9 -14.98 -1.85 -1.85
CA VAL A 9 -16.27 -2.29 -2.39
C VAL A 9 -16.14 -3.70 -2.95
N LEU A 10 -16.99 -4.61 -2.47
CA LEU A 10 -17.01 -6.04 -2.79
C LEU A 10 -18.42 -6.44 -3.25
N MET A 11 -18.56 -7.63 -3.83
CA MET A 11 -19.86 -8.19 -4.21
C MET A 11 -20.19 -9.43 -3.36
N PRO A 12 -21.48 -9.72 -3.12
CA PRO A 12 -21.85 -10.95 -2.43
C PRO A 12 -21.63 -12.16 -3.36
N GLN A 13 -20.59 -12.94 -3.06
CA GLN A 13 -20.28 -14.30 -3.58
C GLN A 13 -20.01 -14.46 -5.09
N LEU A 14 -18.73 -14.75 -5.40
CA LEU A 14 -18.27 -15.82 -6.31
C LEU A 14 -16.90 -16.33 -5.79
N GLY A 15 -16.88 -17.26 -4.82
CA GLY A 15 -15.73 -18.14 -4.51
C GLY A 15 -14.46 -17.55 -3.88
N ASP A 16 -13.81 -16.59 -4.53
CA ASP A 16 -12.40 -16.23 -4.29
C ASP A 16 -12.20 -14.95 -3.45
N GLU A 17 -13.25 -14.14 -3.25
CA GLU A 17 -13.14 -12.83 -2.58
C GLU A 17 -12.78 -12.92 -1.09
N VAL A 18 -13.07 -14.04 -0.42
CA VAL A 18 -12.67 -14.25 0.99
C VAL A 18 -11.15 -14.43 1.10
N GLN A 19 -10.51 -15.03 0.09
CA GLN A 19 -9.05 -15.16 0.05
C GLN A 19 -8.39 -13.84 -0.34
N ALA A 20 -8.96 -13.10 -1.30
CA ALA A 20 -8.51 -11.75 -1.63
C ALA A 20 -8.61 -10.82 -0.40
N PHE A 21 -9.70 -10.86 0.36
CA PHE A 21 -9.84 -10.12 1.62
C PHE A 21 -8.74 -10.47 2.62
N LYS A 22 -8.43 -11.76 2.77
CA LYS A 22 -7.33 -12.26 3.62
C LYS A 22 -5.93 -11.94 3.07
N ALA A 23 -5.80 -11.58 1.79
CA ALA A 23 -4.54 -11.25 1.13
C ALA A 23 -4.11 -9.78 1.28
N GLY A 24 -4.66 -9.05 2.26
CA GLY A 24 -4.21 -7.69 2.63
C GLY A 24 -5.26 -6.59 2.50
N PHE A 25 -6.41 -6.84 1.84
CA PHE A 25 -7.46 -5.81 1.72
C PHE A 25 -8.16 -5.51 3.05
N ALA A 26 -8.21 -6.47 3.97
CA ALA A 26 -8.69 -6.25 5.33
C ALA A 26 -7.89 -5.17 6.07
N GLU A 27 -6.63 -4.97 5.71
CA GLU A 27 -5.74 -4.09 6.44
C GLU A 27 -5.81 -2.63 5.99
N ILE A 28 -6.21 -2.40 4.74
CA ILE A 28 -6.18 -1.09 4.09
C ILE A 28 -7.51 -0.33 4.14
N GLY A 29 -8.63 -1.03 4.35
CA GLY A 29 -9.96 -0.41 4.30
C GLY A 29 -10.35 0.26 5.61
N ASP A 30 -10.73 1.53 5.54
CA ASP A 30 -11.38 2.23 6.65
C ASP A 30 -12.90 1.95 6.69
N LEU A 31 -13.50 1.57 5.55
CA LEU A 31 -14.89 1.16 5.39
C LEU A 31 -15.02 0.03 4.35
N PHE A 32 -15.99 -0.86 4.53
CA PHE A 32 -16.28 -1.96 3.60
C PHE A 32 -17.73 -1.90 3.13
N VAL A 33 -17.95 -2.10 1.83
CA VAL A 33 -19.28 -2.05 1.21
C VAL A 33 -19.52 -3.30 0.37
N ILE A 34 -20.58 -4.04 0.68
CA ILE A 34 -21.06 -5.19 -0.10
C ILE A 34 -22.14 -4.71 -1.06
N ASN A 35 -21.76 -4.42 -2.30
CA ASN A 35 -22.64 -3.91 -3.34
C ASN A 35 -23.33 -5.03 -4.12
N LYS A 36 -24.46 -4.74 -4.77
CA LYS A 36 -25.35 -5.72 -5.44
C LYS A 36 -25.91 -6.76 -4.46
N SER A 37 -26.25 -6.31 -3.26
CA SER A 37 -26.85 -7.11 -2.19
C SER A 37 -28.25 -7.67 -2.51
N ASP A 38 -28.81 -7.32 -3.67
CA ASP A 38 -30.05 -7.85 -4.21
C ASP A 38 -29.87 -9.10 -5.09
N LEU A 39 -28.65 -9.39 -5.55
CA LEU A 39 -28.38 -10.58 -6.37
C LEU A 39 -28.33 -11.86 -5.55
N VAL A 40 -27.72 -11.79 -4.37
CA VAL A 40 -27.54 -12.92 -3.45
C VAL A 40 -27.57 -12.39 -2.03
N ASN A 41 -28.04 -13.21 -1.08
CA ASN A 41 -28.04 -12.86 0.34
C ASN A 41 -26.61 -12.55 0.83
N PRO A 42 -26.30 -11.30 1.23
CA PRO A 42 -24.94 -10.89 1.58
C PRO A 42 -24.51 -11.33 2.99
N ALA A 43 -25.40 -11.93 3.79
CA ALA A 43 -25.17 -12.19 5.22
C ALA A 43 -23.87 -12.97 5.50
N LYS A 44 -23.59 -14.02 4.71
CA LYS A 44 -22.37 -14.81 4.87
C LYS A 44 -21.11 -14.01 4.54
N THR A 45 -21.14 -13.22 3.47
CA THR A 45 -20.02 -12.36 3.07
C THR A 45 -19.74 -11.29 4.11
N ILE A 46 -20.80 -10.64 4.62
CA ILE A 46 -20.70 -9.63 5.69
C ILE A 46 -20.08 -10.26 6.93
N TYR A 47 -20.56 -11.42 7.38
CA TYR A 47 -20.02 -12.11 8.55
C TYR A 47 -18.53 -12.42 8.39
N ASN A 48 -18.15 -13.02 7.25
CA ASN A 48 -16.77 -13.40 6.98
C ASN A 48 -15.82 -12.18 7.04
N ILE A 49 -16.21 -11.08 6.39
CA ILE A 49 -15.43 -9.84 6.39
C ILE A 49 -15.36 -9.26 7.80
N ALA A 50 -16.51 -9.04 8.43
CA ALA A 50 -16.61 -8.44 9.76
C ALA A 50 -15.83 -9.23 10.83
N SER A 51 -15.76 -10.56 10.71
CA SER A 51 -15.00 -11.43 11.60
C SER A 51 -13.49 -11.25 11.49
N GLY A 52 -12.98 -10.86 10.31
CA GLY A 52 -11.55 -10.60 10.09
C GLY A 52 -11.13 -9.17 10.41
N LEU A 53 -12.08 -8.24 10.59
CA LEU A 53 -11.80 -6.83 10.84
C LEU A 53 -11.47 -6.58 12.31
N GLN A 54 -10.30 -6.00 12.53
CA GLN A 54 -9.82 -5.55 13.83
C GLN A 54 -10.05 -4.04 14.00
N GLU A 55 -10.15 -3.62 15.25
CA GLU A 55 -10.12 -2.20 15.59
C GLU A 55 -8.70 -1.65 15.43
N LYS A 56 -8.56 -0.48 14.79
CA LYS A 56 -7.30 0.20 14.57
C LYS A 56 -7.45 1.68 14.93
N ASP A 57 -6.56 2.18 15.77
CA ASP A 57 -6.58 3.58 16.26
C ASP A 57 -7.99 4.01 16.75
N GLY A 58 -8.71 3.14 17.48
CA GLY A 58 -10.06 3.42 18.00
C GLY A 58 -11.18 3.33 16.96
N TRP A 59 -10.89 2.88 15.74
CA TRP A 59 -11.86 2.72 14.66
C TRP A 59 -11.97 1.26 14.25
N ARG A 60 -13.17 0.69 14.34
CA ARG A 60 -13.48 -0.61 13.75
C ARG A 60 -14.21 -0.39 12.43
N PRO A 61 -13.62 -0.76 11.27
CA PRO A 61 -14.22 -0.50 9.97
C PRO A 61 -15.63 -1.12 9.86
N PRO A 62 -16.67 -0.34 9.51
CA PRO A 62 -18.00 -0.88 9.33
C PRO A 62 -18.10 -1.67 8.02
N VAL A 63 -18.98 -2.67 8.00
CA VAL A 63 -19.35 -3.42 6.79
C VAL A 63 -20.80 -3.11 6.45
N LEU A 64 -21.01 -2.39 5.34
CA LEU A 64 -22.31 -1.91 4.89
C LEU A 64 -22.77 -2.65 3.65
N LYS A 65 -24.08 -2.67 3.40
CA LYS A 65 -24.67 -3.28 2.20
C LYS A 65 -25.30 -2.24 1.30
N THR A 66 -25.14 -2.40 -0.01
CA THR A 66 -25.72 -1.48 -1.00
C THR A 66 -26.31 -2.20 -2.20
N VAL A 67 -27.22 -1.50 -2.88
CA VAL A 67 -27.59 -1.73 -4.27
C VAL A 67 -27.41 -0.40 -4.98
N ALA A 68 -26.18 -0.13 -5.41
CA ALA A 68 -25.77 1.20 -5.86
C ALA A 68 -26.64 1.74 -6.99
N VAL A 69 -27.02 0.89 -7.95
CA VAL A 69 -27.87 1.27 -9.10
C VAL A 69 -29.29 1.69 -8.70
N LYS A 70 -29.76 1.29 -7.51
CA LYS A 70 -31.05 1.70 -6.92
C LYS A 70 -30.90 2.79 -5.85
N GLY A 71 -29.68 3.27 -5.60
CA GLY A 71 -29.35 4.19 -4.50
C GLY A 71 -29.53 3.59 -3.09
N THR A 72 -29.88 2.31 -2.98
CA THR A 72 -30.18 1.67 -1.68
C THR A 72 -28.91 1.50 -0.85
N GLY A 73 -28.94 1.97 0.40
CA GLY A 73 -27.81 1.88 1.33
C GLY A 73 -26.72 2.93 1.13
N VAL A 74 -26.77 3.73 0.05
CA VAL A 74 -25.80 4.80 -0.22
C VAL A 74 -25.79 5.87 0.88
N PRO A 75 -26.93 6.36 1.41
CA PRO A 75 -26.92 7.31 2.52
C PRO A 75 -26.14 6.81 3.75
N ALA A 76 -26.28 5.53 4.11
CA ALA A 76 -25.56 4.94 5.22
C ALA A 76 -24.03 4.88 4.99
N VAL A 77 -23.60 4.73 3.73
CA VAL A 77 -22.18 4.81 3.36
C VAL A 77 -21.67 6.24 3.56
N VAL A 78 -22.42 7.25 3.12
CA VAL A 78 -22.07 8.67 3.32
C VAL A 78 -21.96 8.99 4.82
N ASP A 79 -22.95 8.59 5.62
CA ASP A 79 -22.92 8.79 7.08
C ASP A 79 -21.69 8.15 7.73
N ALA A 80 -21.28 6.98 7.26
CA ALA A 80 -20.10 6.29 7.78
C ALA A 80 -18.80 7.01 7.39
N ILE A 81 -18.71 7.57 6.18
CA ILE A 81 -17.57 8.40 5.75
C ILE A 81 -17.47 9.64 6.63
N GLU A 82 -18.57 10.33 6.89
CA GLU A 82 -18.59 11.52 7.75
C GLU A 82 -18.18 11.19 9.19
N LYS A 83 -18.66 10.07 9.74
CA LYS A 83 -18.24 9.59 11.06
C LYS A 83 -16.74 9.31 11.10
N PHE A 84 -16.21 8.67 10.06
CA PHE A 84 -14.79 8.39 9.97
C PHE A 84 -13.95 9.67 9.87
N GLN A 85 -14.39 10.65 9.08
CA GLN A 85 -13.74 11.95 8.98
C GLN A 85 -13.66 12.66 10.34
N LYS A 86 -14.75 12.64 11.12
CA LYS A 86 -14.80 13.19 12.49
C LYS A 86 -13.89 12.42 13.46
N HIS A 87 -13.82 11.10 13.31
CA HIS A 87 -12.91 10.25 14.10
C HIS A 87 -11.46 10.66 13.89
N LEU A 88 -11.06 10.86 12.62
CA LEU A 88 -9.70 11.27 12.28
C LEU A 88 -9.32 12.65 12.88
N ASP A 89 -10.27 13.58 12.92
CA ASP A 89 -10.08 14.91 13.50
C ASP A 89 -9.96 14.85 15.02
N THR A 90 -10.86 14.12 15.68
CA THR A 90 -10.92 14.01 17.15
C THR A 90 -9.67 13.34 17.71
N ALA A 91 -9.19 12.28 17.03
CA ALA A 91 -8.05 11.51 17.48
C ALA A 91 -6.68 12.08 17.02
N ARG A 92 -6.65 13.27 16.39
CA ARG A 92 -5.44 13.86 15.75
C ARG A 92 -4.74 12.91 14.76
N LEU A 93 -5.46 11.92 14.23
CA LEU A 93 -4.92 10.90 13.35
C LEU A 93 -4.62 11.45 11.96
N ARG A 94 -5.32 12.49 11.51
CA ARG A 94 -5.05 13.15 10.22
C ARG A 94 -3.60 13.60 10.12
N GLN A 95 -3.11 14.33 11.12
CA GLN A 95 -1.74 14.82 11.12
C GLN A 95 -0.74 13.67 11.16
N LYS A 96 -0.97 12.65 12.01
CA LYS A 96 -0.12 11.45 12.08
C LYS A 96 -0.07 10.69 10.75
N ARG A 97 -1.21 10.47 10.11
CA ARG A 97 -1.32 9.81 8.79
C ARG A 97 -0.65 10.64 7.70
N LEU A 98 -0.87 11.96 7.69
CA LEU A 98 -0.21 12.89 6.77
C LEU A 98 1.30 12.85 6.93
N SER A 99 1.83 12.97 8.15
CA SER A 99 3.28 12.93 8.40
C SER A 99 3.90 11.62 7.90
N LYS A 100 3.27 10.47 8.18
CA LYS A 100 3.73 9.17 7.65
C LYS A 100 3.69 9.13 6.12
N ARG A 101 2.65 9.68 5.50
CA ARG A 101 2.52 9.74 4.04
C ARG A 101 3.64 10.59 3.44
N ILE A 102 3.80 11.82 3.92
CA ILE A 102 4.84 12.74 3.45
C ILE A 102 6.23 12.12 3.68
N GLN A 103 6.45 11.45 4.81
CA GLN A 103 7.70 10.73 5.04
C GLN A 103 7.94 9.65 3.98
N SER A 104 6.94 8.81 3.65
CA SER A 104 7.07 7.81 2.59
C SER A 104 7.34 8.46 1.24
N GLU A 105 6.56 9.49 0.86
CA GLU A 105 6.71 10.19 -0.41
C GLU A 105 8.10 10.84 -0.54
N LEU A 106 8.63 11.44 0.53
CA LEU A 106 9.98 12.00 0.55
C LEU A 106 11.05 10.93 0.41
N VAL A 107 10.90 9.80 1.11
CA VAL A 107 11.85 8.68 1.03
C VAL A 107 11.83 8.07 -0.36
N ASP A 108 10.66 7.83 -0.94
CA ASP A 108 10.49 7.26 -2.28
C ASP A 108 11.08 8.19 -3.35
N ALA A 109 10.82 9.49 -3.25
CA ALA A 109 11.40 10.50 -4.13
C ALA A 109 12.93 10.54 -4.00
N ALA A 110 13.46 10.56 -2.76
CA ALA A 110 14.89 10.59 -2.51
C ALA A 110 15.58 9.33 -3.05
N PHE A 111 15.00 8.13 -2.86
CA PHE A 111 15.53 6.89 -3.42
C PHE A 111 15.49 6.86 -4.95
N SER A 112 14.41 7.37 -5.56
CA SER A 112 14.30 7.47 -7.02
C SER A 112 15.39 8.38 -7.59
N ASP A 113 15.58 9.55 -6.99
CA ASP A 113 16.61 10.51 -7.39
C ASP A 113 18.01 9.92 -7.18
N PHE A 114 18.25 9.32 -6.01
CA PHE A 114 19.50 8.63 -5.70
C PHE A 114 19.81 7.53 -6.71
N TYR A 115 18.83 6.69 -7.04
CA TYR A 115 18.97 5.61 -8.02
C TYR A 115 19.37 6.17 -9.39
N HIS A 116 18.64 7.16 -9.91
CA HIS A 116 18.92 7.75 -11.22
C HIS A 116 20.30 8.41 -11.28
N GLN A 117 20.67 9.16 -10.24
CA GLN A 117 21.99 9.79 -10.17
C GLN A 117 23.11 8.76 -10.06
N THR A 118 22.91 7.72 -9.25
CA THR A 118 23.89 6.64 -9.05
C THR A 118 24.12 5.86 -10.35
N VAL A 119 23.06 5.44 -11.04
CA VAL A 119 23.18 4.74 -12.33
C VAL A 119 23.89 5.61 -13.35
N LYS A 120 23.58 6.91 -13.41
CA LYS A 120 24.27 7.85 -14.30
C LYS A 120 25.76 7.95 -14.00
N ARG A 121 26.14 8.10 -12.71
CA ARG A 121 27.55 8.18 -12.29
C ARG A 121 28.31 6.87 -12.52
N LEU A 122 27.64 5.73 -12.34
CA LEU A 122 28.21 4.40 -12.52
C LEU A 122 28.45 4.05 -13.98
N GLY A 123 27.60 4.52 -14.91
CA GLY A 123 27.73 4.25 -16.35
C GLY A 123 29.07 4.67 -16.95
N ASP A 124 29.79 5.59 -16.31
CA ASP A 124 31.10 6.09 -16.75
C ASP A 124 32.28 5.44 -15.99
N GLN A 125 32.03 4.48 -15.09
CA GLN A 125 33.06 3.90 -14.22
C GLN A 125 33.68 2.64 -14.79
N LYS A 126 34.98 2.70 -15.10
CA LYS A 126 35.79 1.54 -15.51
C LYS A 126 35.80 0.41 -14.46
N GLU A 127 35.63 0.75 -13.19
CA GLU A 127 35.52 -0.24 -12.11
C GLU A 127 34.27 -1.10 -12.23
N LEU A 128 33.13 -0.53 -12.68
CA LEU A 128 31.91 -1.30 -12.90
C LEU A 128 32.11 -2.31 -14.04
N ASP A 129 32.66 -1.87 -15.17
CA ASP A 129 32.94 -2.74 -16.32
C ASP A 129 33.88 -3.90 -15.94
N ALA A 130 34.93 -3.61 -15.16
CA ALA A 130 35.84 -4.63 -14.65
C ALA A 130 35.13 -5.65 -13.74
N LEU A 131 34.23 -5.17 -12.89
CA LEU A 131 33.46 -6.01 -11.97
C LEU A 131 32.50 -6.94 -12.74
N VAL A 132 31.76 -6.39 -13.71
CA VAL A 132 30.89 -7.15 -14.62
C VAL A 132 31.69 -8.21 -15.39
N GLY A 133 32.86 -7.84 -15.92
CA GLY A 133 33.74 -8.76 -16.63
C GLY A 133 34.16 -9.97 -15.79
N ARG A 134 34.46 -9.78 -14.50
CA ARG A 134 34.80 -10.87 -13.57
C ARG A 134 33.63 -11.81 -13.29
N VAL A 135 32.41 -11.26 -13.18
CA VAL A 135 31.19 -12.08 -13.01
C VAL A 135 30.91 -12.91 -14.26
N VAL A 136 31.02 -12.30 -15.45
CA VAL A 136 30.85 -13.00 -16.73
C VAL A 136 31.85 -14.15 -16.89
N LYS A 137 33.10 -13.94 -16.47
CA LYS A 137 34.15 -14.98 -16.47
C LYS A 137 34.02 -16.02 -15.35
N ARG A 138 33.03 -15.87 -14.44
CA ARG A 138 32.84 -16.69 -13.23
C ARG A 138 34.02 -16.65 -12.26
N GLU A 139 34.80 -15.57 -12.29
CA GLU A 139 35.91 -15.31 -11.35
C GLU A 139 35.42 -14.65 -10.05
N LEU A 140 34.18 -14.14 -10.05
CA LEU A 140 33.49 -13.57 -8.91
C LEU A 140 32.02 -13.93 -9.00
N ASP A 141 31.41 -14.35 -7.89
CA ASP A 141 29.98 -14.61 -7.86
C ASP A 141 29.16 -13.30 -7.83
N PRO A 142 27.90 -13.32 -8.29
CA PRO A 142 27.06 -12.12 -8.36
C PRO A 142 26.80 -11.43 -7.02
N GLU A 143 26.73 -12.18 -5.91
CA GLU A 143 26.41 -11.64 -4.59
C GLU A 143 27.59 -10.87 -4.01
N THR A 144 28.80 -11.42 -4.14
CA THR A 144 30.04 -10.72 -3.81
C THR A 144 30.27 -9.51 -4.70
N ALA A 145 29.94 -9.61 -6.00
CA ALA A 145 30.02 -8.48 -6.92
C ALA A 145 29.05 -7.36 -6.52
N ALA A 146 27.80 -7.68 -6.19
CA ALA A 146 26.82 -6.70 -5.70
C ALA A 146 27.31 -5.98 -4.44
N SER A 147 27.90 -6.71 -3.48
CA SER A 147 28.47 -6.12 -2.26
C SER A 147 29.59 -5.12 -2.56
N ARG A 148 30.50 -5.46 -3.49
CA ARG A 148 31.56 -4.54 -3.94
C ARG A 148 31.00 -3.32 -4.69
N LEU A 149 29.93 -3.50 -5.45
CA LEU A 149 29.27 -2.39 -6.13
C LEU A 149 28.71 -1.39 -5.14
N VAL A 150 28.16 -1.84 -4.01
CA VAL A 150 27.71 -0.94 -2.92
C VAL A 150 28.89 -0.10 -2.39
N GLU A 151 30.07 -0.68 -2.19
CA GLU A 151 31.26 0.08 -1.75
C GLU A 151 31.68 1.16 -2.76
N ILE A 152 31.60 0.87 -4.06
CA ILE A 152 31.87 1.84 -5.14
C ILE A 152 30.84 2.98 -5.09
N ILE A 153 29.56 2.63 -4.96
CA ILE A 153 28.46 3.62 -4.85
C ILE A 153 28.67 4.53 -3.62
N SER A 154 29.04 3.98 -2.47
CA SER A 154 29.29 4.77 -1.25
C SER A 154 30.39 5.81 -1.45
N LYS A 155 31.51 5.44 -2.10
CA LYS A 155 32.62 6.36 -2.39
C LYS A 155 32.23 7.50 -3.35
N LEU A 156 31.29 7.25 -4.26
CA LEU A 156 30.76 8.26 -5.18
C LEU A 156 29.88 9.30 -4.47
N GLY A 157 29.31 8.96 -3.30
CA GLY A 157 28.48 9.85 -2.48
C GLY A 157 29.29 10.88 -1.68
N ASP A 158 30.49 10.53 -1.21
CA ASP A 158 31.33 11.38 -0.34
C ASP A 158 31.97 12.61 -1.03
N HIS A 159 31.82 12.72 -2.36
CA HIS A 159 32.43 13.78 -3.17
C HIS A 159 31.41 14.77 -3.75
N SER A 160 30.19 14.83 -3.17
CA SER A 160 29.11 15.75 -3.56
C SER A 160 28.90 16.85 -2.51
#